data_AF-A0A1S5XXK6-F1
#
_entry.id   AF-A0A1S5XXK6-F1
#
_cell.length_a   1.000
_cell.length_b   1.000
_cell.length_c   1.000
_cell.angle_alpha   90.00
_cell.angle_beta   90.00
_cell.angle_gamma   90.00
#
_symmetry.space_group_name_H-M   'P 1'
#
loop_
_entity.id
_entity.type
_entity.pdbx_description
1 polymer ?
#
loop_
_entity_poly.entity_id
_entity_poly.type
_entity_poly.pdbx_seq_one_letter_code
_entity_poly.pdbx_strand_id
1 'polypeptide(L)'
;LDFEILIIAFSVLPSTIVANVDIFCSKTKTYLNLSRDLLSKIHLYNIYKYNKNDEFIKKKLIFTEKSTRISSYYFIGFCLTNWLSWITMPIFNNYRNKEAILNHTVQLQTCVYLWLPCDYRYDFNNWIIVHTMNSYVIFAGASAIMIYQAIFYTFTYNLIAHIEILKEKINTEFKEDLTDHQVHAKLVEIIKY
;
A
#
# COMPACT_ATOMS: atom_id res chain seq x y z
N LEU A 1 29.79 12.57 5.79
CA LEU A 1 28.37 12.22 5.58
C LEU A 1 27.85 11.88 6.96
N ASP A 2 27.03 12.75 7.56
CA ASP A 2 26.56 12.54 8.92
C ASP A 2 25.66 11.31 9.01
N PHE A 3 25.68 10.63 10.15
CA PHE A 3 24.92 9.40 10.40
C PHE A 3 23.41 9.58 10.14
N GLU A 4 22.88 10.78 10.38
CA GLU A 4 21.49 11.18 10.06
C GLU A 4 21.20 11.18 8.55
N ILE A 5 22.14 11.68 7.74
CA ILE A 5 22.03 11.67 6.27
C ILE A 5 22.03 10.23 5.75
N LEU A 6 22.82 9.36 6.38
CA LEU A 6 22.85 7.93 6.07
C LEU A 6 21.52 7.25 6.40
N ILE A 7 20.93 7.51 7.56
CA ILE A 7 19.64 6.94 7.98
C ILE A 7 18.52 7.39 7.03
N ILE A 8 18.49 8.67 6.67
CA ILE A 8 17.51 9.21 5.72
C ILE A 8 17.71 8.56 4.36
N ALA A 9 18.94 8.45 3.87
CA ALA A 9 19.21 7.77 2.60
C ALA A 9 18.79 6.29 2.62
N PHE A 10 19.11 5.55 3.68
CA PHE A 10 18.77 4.12 3.77
C PHE A 10 17.29 3.82 4.04
N SER A 11 16.51 4.77 4.55
CA SER A 11 15.07 4.61 4.78
C SER A 11 14.21 5.17 3.64
N VAL A 12 14.61 6.30 3.06
CA VAL A 12 13.88 6.99 2.00
C VAL A 12 14.16 6.38 0.64
N LEU A 13 15.40 5.96 0.35
CA LEU A 13 15.74 5.40 -0.96
C LEU A 13 14.97 4.11 -1.26
N PRO A 14 14.90 3.09 -0.38
CA PRO A 14 14.14 1.88 -0.68
C PRO A 14 12.65 2.17 -0.85
N SER A 15 12.09 3.03 0.01
CA SER A 15 10.68 3.46 -0.08
C SER A 15 10.39 4.17 -1.40
N THR A 16 11.32 4.99 -1.87
CA THR A 16 11.19 5.70 -3.15
C THR A 16 11.31 4.75 -4.33
N ILE A 17 12.23 3.77 -4.27
CA ILE A 17 12.37 2.74 -5.32
C ILE A 17 11.08 1.92 -5.41
N VAL A 18 10.56 1.42 -4.29
CA VAL A 18 9.32 0.66 -4.25
C VAL A 18 8.16 1.47 -4.82
N ALA A 19 8.00 2.73 -4.39
CA ALA A 19 6.96 3.61 -4.90
C ALA A 19 7.05 3.83 -6.42
N ASN A 20 8.27 3.99 -6.96
CA ASN A 20 8.46 4.17 -8.40
C ASN A 20 8.16 2.88 -9.18
N VAL A 21 8.56 1.72 -8.65
CA VAL A 21 8.22 0.41 -9.23
C VAL A 21 6.70 0.23 -9.24
N ASP A 22 6.02 0.55 -8.14
CA ASP A 22 4.56 0.45 -8.03
C ASP A 22 3.84 1.36 -9.03
N ILE A 23 4.27 2.63 -9.13
CA ILE A 23 3.75 3.58 -10.12
C ILE A 23 3.99 3.08 -11.53
N PHE A 24 5.17 2.55 -11.83
CA PHE A 24 5.50 2.01 -13.15
C PHE A 24 4.62 0.79 -13.48
N CYS A 25 4.52 -0.16 -12.56
CA CYS A 25 3.70 -1.36 -12.68
C CYS A 25 2.21 -1.01 -12.88
N SER A 26 1.71 -0.01 -12.15
CA SER A 26 0.30 0.43 -12.25
C SER A 26 -0.10 0.94 -13.64
N LYS A 27 0.86 1.46 -14.41
CA LYS A 27 0.64 1.96 -15.78
C LYS A 27 0.61 0.85 -16.83
N THR A 28 0.99 -0.38 -16.45
CA THR A 28 0.98 -1.50 -17.39
C THR A 28 -0.45 -1.93 -17.68
N LYS A 29 -0.73 -2.22 -18.96
CA LYS A 29 -2.04 -2.74 -19.39
C LYS A 29 -2.39 -4.05 -18.68
N THR A 30 -1.37 -4.86 -18.38
CA THR A 30 -1.50 -6.11 -17.62
C THR A 30 -2.05 -5.87 -16.24
N TYR A 31 -1.50 -4.91 -15.48
CA TYR A 31 -2.01 -4.57 -14.15
C TYR A 31 -3.47 -4.11 -14.20
N LEU A 32 -3.81 -3.19 -15.12
CA LEU A 32 -5.19 -2.71 -15.28
C LEU A 32 -6.18 -3.83 -15.61
N ASN A 33 -5.81 -4.73 -16.52
CA ASN A 33 -6.63 -5.88 -16.87
C ASN A 33 -6.80 -6.81 -15.67
N LEU A 34 -5.70 -7.11 -14.97
CA LEU A 34 -5.70 -7.96 -13.79
C LEU A 34 -6.57 -7.38 -12.66
N SER A 35 -6.50 -6.07 -12.40
CA SER A 35 -7.35 -5.40 -11.40
C SER A 35 -8.83 -5.44 -11.77
N ARG A 36 -9.14 -5.27 -13.07
CA ARG A 36 -10.52 -5.38 -13.56
C ARG A 36 -11.03 -6.82 -13.44
N ASP A 37 -10.24 -7.80 -13.85
CA ASP A 37 -10.60 -9.22 -13.72
C ASP A 37 -10.70 -9.64 -12.25
N LEU A 38 -9.88 -9.06 -11.36
CA LEU A 38 -10.04 -9.24 -9.91
C LEU A 38 -11.43 -8.82 -9.48
N LEU A 39 -11.80 -7.56 -9.69
CA LEU A 39 -13.06 -7.03 -9.18
C LEU A 39 -14.29 -7.69 -9.82
N SER A 40 -14.20 -8.05 -11.11
CA SER A 40 -15.35 -8.56 -11.87
C SER A 40 -15.53 -10.08 -11.83
N LYS A 41 -14.44 -10.85 -11.72
CA LYS A 41 -14.47 -12.31 -11.85
C LYS A 41 -13.85 -13.00 -10.65
N ILE A 42 -12.59 -12.68 -10.35
CA ILE A 42 -11.80 -13.44 -9.37
C ILE A 42 -12.19 -13.10 -7.93
N HIS A 43 -12.76 -11.93 -7.65
CA HIS A 43 -13.10 -11.54 -6.28
C HIS A 43 -13.99 -12.60 -5.62
N LEU A 44 -13.66 -13.01 -4.40
CA LEU A 44 -14.31 -14.13 -3.73
C LEU A 44 -15.83 -13.92 -3.55
N TYR A 45 -16.26 -12.66 -3.48
CA TYR A 45 -17.68 -12.29 -3.50
C TYR A 45 -18.42 -12.83 -4.74
N ASN A 46 -17.79 -12.80 -5.91
CA ASN A 46 -18.40 -13.29 -7.15
C ASN A 46 -18.62 -14.80 -7.07
N ILE A 47 -17.69 -15.55 -6.48
CA ILE A 47 -17.86 -16.99 -6.29
C ILE A 47 -18.93 -17.30 -5.24
N TYR A 48 -18.91 -16.58 -4.11
CA TYR A 48 -19.95 -16.71 -3.08
C TYR A 48 -21.35 -16.40 -3.61
N LYS A 49 -21.49 -15.44 -4.53
CA LYS A 49 -22.77 -15.08 -5.14
C LYS A 49 -23.43 -16.26 -5.84
N TYR A 50 -22.66 -17.15 -6.47
CA TYR A 50 -23.15 -18.37 -7.11
C TYR A 50 -23.24 -19.58 -6.16
N ASN A 51 -22.49 -19.58 -5.06
CA ASN A 51 -22.43 -20.66 -4.07
C ASN A 51 -22.91 -20.22 -2.68
N LYS A 52 -24.10 -19.58 -2.60
CA LYS A 52 -24.60 -18.95 -1.37
C LYS A 52 -24.77 -19.88 -0.17
N ASN A 53 -24.91 -21.18 -0.42
CA ASN A 53 -25.13 -22.19 0.63
C ASN A 53 -23.82 -22.69 1.25
N ASP A 54 -22.66 -22.28 0.72
CA ASP A 54 -21.36 -22.71 1.22
C ASP A 54 -20.90 -21.80 2.39
N GLU A 55 -21.11 -22.27 3.62
CA GLU A 55 -20.68 -21.59 4.84
C GLU A 55 -19.15 -21.47 4.96
N PHE A 56 -18.38 -22.38 4.34
CA PHE A 56 -16.91 -22.28 4.33
C PHE A 56 -16.46 -21.10 3.47
N ILE A 57 -16.98 -20.98 2.25
CA ILE A 57 -16.70 -19.85 1.35
C ILE A 57 -17.11 -18.53 2.02
N LYS A 58 -18.29 -18.48 2.64
CA LYS A 58 -18.78 -17.29 3.36
C LYS A 58 -17.84 -16.88 4.50
N LYS A 59 -17.37 -17.83 5.31
CA LYS A 59 -16.42 -17.57 6.39
C LYS A 59 -15.10 -17.02 5.86
N LYS A 60 -14.58 -17.59 4.75
CA LYS A 60 -13.36 -17.11 4.09
C LYS A 60 -13.53 -15.72 3.47
N LEU A 61 -14.68 -15.42 2.89
CA LEU A 61 -15.01 -14.09 2.38
C LEU A 61 -14.98 -13.04 3.50
N ILE A 62 -15.67 -13.29 4.61
CA ILE A 62 -15.69 -12.36 5.75
C ILE A 62 -14.28 -12.14 6.30
N PHE A 63 -13.49 -13.22 6.42
CA PHE A 63 -12.10 -13.13 6.88
C PHE A 63 -11.22 -12.31 5.92
N THR A 64 -11.36 -12.54 4.61
CA THR A 64 -10.62 -11.84 3.55
C THR A 64 -10.90 -10.34 3.56
N GLU A 65 -12.18 -9.97 3.60
CA GLU A 65 -12.64 -8.58 3.67
C GLU A 65 -12.14 -7.88 4.94
N LYS A 66 -12.29 -8.54 6.10
CA LYS A 66 -11.86 -7.99 7.37
C LYS A 66 -10.34 -7.80 7.42
N SER A 67 -9.58 -8.80 6.97
CA SER A 67 -8.11 -8.71 6.92
C SER A 67 -7.64 -7.62 5.96
N THR A 68 -8.26 -7.51 4.78
CA THR A 68 -7.94 -6.45 3.82
C THR A 68 -8.18 -5.07 4.41
N ARG A 69 -9.33 -4.85 5.06
CA ARG A 69 -9.67 -3.57 5.69
C ARG A 69 -8.72 -3.23 6.84
N ILE A 70 -8.46 -4.18 7.73
CA ILE A 70 -7.57 -3.97 8.88
C ILE A 70 -6.16 -3.62 8.39
N SER A 71 -5.59 -4.42 7.48
CA SER A 71 -4.24 -4.18 6.95
C SER A 71 -4.15 -2.84 6.22
N SER A 72 -5.19 -2.48 5.44
CA SER A 72 -5.24 -1.18 4.76
C SER A 72 -5.33 -0.01 5.76
N TYR A 73 -6.17 -0.11 6.79
CA TYR A 73 -6.29 0.93 7.81
C TYR A 73 -5.02 1.10 8.64
N TYR A 74 -4.35 0.01 9.01
CA TYR A 74 -3.06 0.08 9.69
C TYR A 74 -2.00 0.76 8.81
N PHE A 75 -1.93 0.39 7.54
CA PHE A 75 -0.98 0.98 6.61
C PHE A 75 -1.24 2.47 6.37
N ILE A 76 -2.50 2.84 6.14
CA ILE A 76 -2.91 4.25 5.99
C ILE A 76 -2.57 5.05 7.25
N GLY A 77 -2.90 4.51 8.43
CA GLY A 77 -2.57 5.14 9.70
C GLY A 77 -1.07 5.37 9.87
N PHE A 78 -0.26 4.36 9.53
CA PHE A 78 1.20 4.45 9.55
C PHE A 78 1.74 5.51 8.58
N CYS A 79 1.23 5.55 7.34
CA CYS A 79 1.65 6.55 6.36
C CYS A 79 1.27 7.98 6.78
N LEU A 80 0.07 8.17 7.34
CA LEU A 80 -0.40 9.47 7.81
C LEU A 80 0.39 9.97 9.01
N THR A 81 0.68 9.11 10.00
CA THR A 81 1.49 9.51 11.16
C THR A 81 2.92 9.86 10.72
N ASN A 82 3.52 9.06 9.84
CA ASN A 82 4.85 9.34 9.31
C ASN A 82 4.88 10.66 8.53
N TRP A 83 3.90 10.90 7.66
CA TRP A 83 3.76 12.15 6.92
C TRP A 83 3.64 13.38 7.86
N LEU A 84 2.80 13.30 8.89
CA LEU A 84 2.65 14.36 9.89
C LEU A 84 3.95 14.60 10.67
N SER A 85 4.65 13.54 11.09
CA SER A 85 5.94 13.65 11.75
C SER A 85 6.97 14.35 10.86
N TRP A 86 7.00 14.02 9.57
CA TRP A 86 7.94 14.63 8.61
C TRP A 86 7.68 16.13 8.38
N ILE A 87 6.43 16.58 8.51
CA ILE A 87 6.06 18.00 8.39
C ILE A 87 6.33 18.77 9.69
N THR A 88 6.01 18.16 10.82
CA THR A 88 6.05 18.82 12.14
C THR A 88 7.46 18.94 12.69
N MET A 89 8.35 17.96 12.40
CA MET A 89 9.73 17.99 12.91
C MET A 89 10.52 19.22 12.44
N PRO A 90 10.51 19.61 11.14
CA PRO A 90 11.15 20.85 10.69
C PRO A 90 10.51 22.12 11.29
N ILE A 91 9.18 22.14 11.47
CA ILE A 91 8.48 23.27 12.10
C ILE A 91 9.00 23.47 13.53
N PHE A 92 9.05 22.38 14.31
CA PHE A 92 9.53 22.43 15.69
C PHE A 92 11.02 22.83 15.76
N ASN A 93 11.86 22.28 14.89
CA ASN A 93 13.28 22.64 14.83
C ASN A 93 13.48 24.12 14.49
N ASN A 94 12.75 24.64 13.50
CA ASN A 94 12.86 26.04 13.09
C ASN A 94 12.32 26.98 14.17
N TYR A 95 11.25 26.61 14.87
CA TYR A 95 10.72 27.37 16.00
C TYR A 95 11.76 27.46 17.13
N ARG A 96 12.40 26.33 17.49
CA ARG A 96 13.42 26.28 18.55
C ARG A 96 14.68 27.06 18.20
N ASN A 97 15.07 27.09 16.92
CA ASN A 97 16.29 27.76 16.45
C ASN A 97 16.03 29.14 15.84
N LYS A 98 14.87 29.75 16.11
CA LYS A 98 14.43 31.01 15.47
C LYS A 98 15.50 32.12 15.55
N GLU A 99 16.13 32.31 16.70
CA GLU A 99 17.14 33.36 16.89
C GLU A 99 18.41 33.09 16.07
N ALA A 100 18.87 31.83 16.02
CA ALA A 100 20.01 31.42 15.21
C ALA A 100 19.73 31.60 13.70
N ILE A 101 18.49 31.36 13.29
CA ILE A 101 18.03 31.56 11.91
C ILE A 101 18.03 33.05 11.55
N LEU A 102 17.50 33.91 12.42
CA LEU A 102 17.51 35.37 12.22
C LEU A 102 18.93 35.94 12.20
N ASN A 103 19.86 35.32 12.93
CA ASN A 103 21.28 35.68 12.92
C ASN A 103 22.05 35.02 11.76
N HIS A 104 21.37 34.34 10.83
CA HIS A 104 21.94 33.63 9.69
C HIS A 104 22.97 32.53 10.03
N THR A 105 23.01 32.07 11.28
CA THR A 105 23.94 31.02 11.71
C THR A 105 23.41 29.61 11.42
N VAL A 106 22.09 29.46 11.31
CA VAL A 106 21.40 28.19 11.00
C VAL A 106 20.36 28.42 9.90
N GLN A 107 20.23 27.47 8.96
CA GLN A 107 19.22 27.53 7.89
C GLN A 107 17.89 26.94 8.34
N LEU A 108 16.79 27.46 7.78
CA LEU A 108 15.46 26.87 7.89
C LEU A 108 15.43 25.48 7.27
N GLN A 109 15.00 24.50 8.06
CA GLN A 109 14.80 23.13 7.61
C GLN A 109 13.44 22.97 6.94
N THR A 110 13.36 22.19 5.88
CA THR A 110 12.10 21.80 5.21
C THR A 110 11.90 20.28 5.31
N CYS A 111 10.67 19.81 5.14
CA CYS A 111 10.37 18.37 5.14
C CYS A 111 11.10 17.61 4.01
N VAL A 112 11.32 18.26 2.88
CA VAL A 112 12.19 17.81 1.78
C VAL A 112 13.00 19.00 1.30
N TYR A 113 14.29 18.78 1.03
CA TYR A 113 15.14 19.80 0.42
C TYR A 113 14.90 19.83 -1.09
N LEU A 114 14.38 20.95 -1.60
CA LEU A 114 14.24 21.22 -3.03
C LEU A 114 15.00 22.49 -3.36
N TRP A 115 15.87 22.43 -4.37
CA TRP A 115 16.50 23.64 -4.87
C TRP A 115 15.47 24.48 -5.63
N LEU A 116 15.18 25.67 -5.12
CA LEU A 116 14.22 26.62 -5.70
C LEU A 116 14.92 27.97 -5.93
N PRO A 117 14.51 28.75 -6.94
CA PRO A 117 15.13 30.03 -7.28
C PRO A 117 14.75 31.17 -6.30
N CYS A 118 14.08 30.87 -5.18
CA CYS A 118 13.75 31.82 -4.12
C CYS A 118 14.57 31.53 -2.86
N ASP A 119 14.98 32.58 -2.13
CA ASP A 119 15.62 32.39 -0.83
C ASP A 119 14.57 32.09 0.25
N TYR A 120 14.45 30.81 0.56
CA TYR A 120 13.61 30.29 1.65
C TYR A 120 14.45 29.78 2.83
N ARG A 121 15.77 29.96 2.80
CA ARG A 121 16.69 29.41 3.81
C ARG A 121 16.73 30.26 5.08
N TYR A 122 16.45 31.55 4.95
CA TYR A 122 16.44 32.49 6.07
C TYR A 122 15.16 33.34 6.12
N ASP A 123 14.37 33.36 5.05
CA ASP A 123 13.07 34.05 5.00
C ASP A 123 11.93 33.09 5.39
N PHE A 124 11.29 33.38 6.53
CA PHE A 124 10.16 32.59 7.04
C PHE A 124 8.93 32.62 6.13
N ASN A 125 8.64 33.72 5.42
CA ASN A 125 7.47 33.81 4.55
C ASN A 125 7.64 32.92 3.33
N ASN A 126 8.80 33.01 2.68
CA ASN A 126 9.14 32.12 1.56
C ASN A 126 9.21 30.67 2.03
N TRP A 127 9.76 30.43 3.22
CA TRP A 127 9.83 29.08 3.79
C TRP A 127 8.45 28.47 4.04
N ILE A 128 7.47 29.21 4.57
CA ILE A 128 6.10 28.67 4.77
C ILE A 128 5.51 28.20 3.44
N ILE A 129 5.68 28.99 2.37
CA ILE A 129 5.19 28.64 1.03
C ILE A 129 5.87 27.36 0.53
N VAL A 130 7.20 27.31 0.59
CA VAL A 130 7.99 26.15 0.14
C VAL A 130 7.67 24.90 0.97
N HIS A 131 7.62 25.01 2.29
CA HIS A 131 7.32 23.89 3.18
C HIS A 131 5.90 23.36 2.95
N THR A 132 4.93 24.23 2.67
CA THR A 132 3.56 23.84 2.32
C THR A 132 3.52 23.09 0.98
N MET A 133 4.19 23.60 -0.05
CA MET A 133 4.30 22.92 -1.35
C MET A 133 4.96 21.54 -1.21
N ASN A 134 6.07 21.46 -0.46
CA ASN A 134 6.76 20.19 -0.23
C ASN A 134 5.89 19.19 0.53
N SER A 135 5.18 19.66 1.56
CA SER A 135 4.24 18.86 2.34
C SER A 135 3.13 18.26 1.47
N TYR A 136 2.61 19.04 0.51
CA TYR A 136 1.62 18.57 -0.46
C TYR A 136 2.20 17.52 -1.41
N VAL A 137 3.38 17.74 -1.98
CA VAL A 137 4.03 16.77 -2.88
C VAL A 137 4.27 15.44 -2.18
N ILE A 138 4.77 15.47 -0.94
CA ILE A 138 4.98 14.26 -0.14
C ILE A 138 3.64 13.57 0.15
N PHE A 139 2.59 14.33 0.48
CA PHE A 139 1.27 13.77 0.72
C PHE A 139 0.70 13.06 -0.52
N ALA A 140 0.85 13.67 -1.70
CA ALA A 140 0.43 13.09 -2.96
C ALA A 140 1.18 11.78 -3.25
N GLY A 141 2.50 11.76 -3.02
CA GLY A 141 3.32 10.55 -3.14
C GLY A 141 2.90 9.45 -2.17
N ALA A 142 2.73 9.78 -0.89
CA ALA A 142 2.25 8.85 0.13
C ALA A 142 0.85 8.30 -0.21
N SER A 143 -0.05 9.13 -0.72
CA SER A 143 -1.39 8.73 -1.14
C SER A 143 -1.39 7.74 -2.29
N ALA A 144 -0.53 7.93 -3.29
CA ALA A 144 -0.37 6.97 -4.38
C ALA A 144 0.07 5.59 -3.86
N ILE A 145 1.04 5.55 -2.94
CA ILE A 145 1.52 4.31 -2.31
C ILE A 145 0.39 3.66 -1.50
N MET A 146 -0.35 4.43 -0.70
CA MET A 146 -1.49 3.93 0.09
C MET A 146 -2.55 3.24 -0.78
N ILE A 147 -2.93 3.87 -1.91
CA ILE A 147 -3.92 3.32 -2.84
C ILE A 147 -3.41 2.02 -3.46
N TYR A 148 -2.17 2.03 -3.95
CA TYR A 148 -1.59 0.85 -4.58
C TYR A 148 -1.50 -0.33 -3.61
N GLN A 149 -1.03 -0.08 -2.39
CA GLN A 149 -0.91 -1.10 -1.36
C GLN A 149 -2.26 -1.69 -0.93
N ALA A 150 -3.31 -0.86 -0.85
CA ALA A 150 -4.67 -1.33 -0.55
C ALA A 150 -5.22 -2.28 -1.63
N ILE A 151 -4.99 -1.94 -2.91
CA ILE A 151 -5.33 -2.81 -4.04
C ILE A 151 -4.53 -4.11 -3.95
N PHE A 152 -3.22 -4.02 -3.69
CA PHE A 152 -2.35 -5.18 -3.53
C PHE A 152 -2.81 -6.11 -2.40
N TYR A 153 -3.18 -5.58 -1.23
CA TYR A 153 -3.76 -6.40 -0.16
C TYR A 153 -5.04 -7.10 -0.59
N THR A 154 -5.91 -6.40 -1.33
CA THR A 154 -7.15 -7.00 -1.84
C THR A 154 -6.83 -8.19 -2.74
N PHE A 155 -5.84 -8.06 -3.62
CA PHE A 155 -5.33 -9.16 -4.45
C PHE A 155 -4.80 -10.32 -3.61
N THR A 156 -3.86 -10.05 -2.72
CA THR A 156 -3.17 -11.07 -1.95
C THR A 156 -4.13 -11.88 -1.09
N TYR A 157 -5.03 -11.21 -0.36
CA TYR A 157 -5.99 -11.91 0.50
C TYR A 157 -7.02 -12.70 -0.31
N ASN A 158 -7.51 -12.19 -1.45
CA ASN A 158 -8.40 -12.96 -2.33
C ASN A 158 -7.68 -14.20 -2.88
N LEU A 159 -6.42 -14.08 -3.31
CA LEU A 159 -5.63 -15.21 -3.81
C LEU A 159 -5.41 -16.27 -2.73
N ILE A 160 -5.03 -15.87 -1.52
CA ILE A 160 -4.87 -16.78 -0.38
C ILE A 160 -6.18 -17.52 -0.12
N ALA A 161 -7.32 -16.82 -0.13
CA ALA A 161 -8.61 -17.44 0.11
C ALA A 161 -8.98 -18.45 -0.99
N HIS A 162 -8.70 -18.17 -2.26
CA HIS A 162 -8.89 -19.15 -3.34
C HIS A 162 -8.04 -20.40 -3.15
N ILE A 163 -6.77 -20.24 -2.77
CA ILE A 163 -5.89 -21.38 -2.49
C ILE A 163 -6.44 -22.23 -1.34
N GLU A 164 -6.94 -21.60 -0.29
CA GLU A 164 -7.54 -22.30 0.85
C GLU A 164 -8.82 -23.04 0.46
N ILE A 165 -9.67 -22.45 -0.39
CA ILE A 165 -10.89 -23.12 -0.87
C ILE A 165 -10.56 -24.27 -1.80
N LEU A 166 -9.61 -24.09 -2.71
CA LEU A 166 -9.12 -25.16 -3.57
C LEU A 166 -8.60 -26.33 -2.73
N LYS A 167 -7.79 -26.05 -1.70
CA LYS A 167 -7.28 -27.05 -0.77
C LYS A 167 -8.40 -27.78 -0.03
N GLU A 168 -9.42 -27.06 0.44
CA GLU A 168 -10.57 -27.67 1.12
C GLU A 168 -11.38 -28.57 0.19
N LYS A 169 -11.62 -28.13 -1.06
CA LYS A 169 -12.31 -28.94 -2.07
C LYS A 169 -11.57 -30.22 -2.39
N ILE A 170 -10.25 -30.15 -2.63
CA ILE A 170 -9.42 -31.35 -2.85
C ILE A 170 -9.50 -32.27 -1.62
N ASN A 171 -9.37 -31.71 -0.42
CA ASN A 171 -9.40 -32.52 0.80
C ASN A 171 -10.77 -33.14 1.11
N THR A 172 -11.88 -32.56 0.64
CA THR A 172 -13.22 -33.08 0.90
C THR A 172 -13.70 -34.01 -0.21
N GLU A 173 -13.39 -33.71 -1.47
CA GLU A 173 -13.87 -34.49 -2.62
C GLU A 173 -13.10 -35.79 -2.86
N PHE A 174 -11.85 -35.92 -2.39
CA PHE A 174 -11.01 -37.12 -2.56
C PHE A 174 -10.88 -37.98 -1.29
N LYS A 175 -11.83 -37.92 -0.35
CA LYS A 175 -11.80 -38.73 0.89
C LYS A 175 -12.18 -40.20 0.72
N GLU A 176 -12.84 -40.55 -0.37
CA GLU A 176 -13.34 -41.90 -0.64
C GLU A 176 -12.48 -42.56 -1.73
N ASP A 177 -12.47 -43.90 -1.75
CA ASP A 177 -11.88 -44.66 -2.86
C ASP A 177 -12.69 -44.39 -4.12
N LEU A 178 -12.14 -43.55 -4.99
CA LEU A 178 -12.75 -43.14 -6.24
C LEU A 178 -12.15 -43.93 -7.40
N THR A 179 -12.99 -44.26 -8.38
CA THR A 179 -12.52 -44.79 -9.65
C THR A 179 -11.81 -43.71 -10.48
N ASP A 180 -10.89 -44.08 -11.38
CA ASP A 180 -10.16 -43.14 -12.24
C ASP A 180 -11.08 -42.19 -13.02
N HIS A 181 -12.25 -42.67 -13.46
CA HIS A 181 -13.24 -41.84 -14.15
C HIS A 181 -13.86 -40.78 -13.22
N GLN A 182 -14.14 -41.13 -11.96
CA GLN A 182 -14.66 -40.20 -10.95
C GLN A 182 -13.58 -39.19 -10.52
N VAL A 183 -12.32 -39.62 -10.44
CA VAL A 183 -11.18 -38.73 -10.18
C VAL A 183 -11.02 -37.70 -11.29
N HIS A 184 -11.08 -38.14 -12.55
CA HIS A 184 -10.99 -37.24 -13.70
C HIS A 184 -12.14 -36.21 -13.72
N ALA A 185 -13.38 -36.66 -13.48
CA ALA A 185 -14.54 -35.78 -13.43
C ALA A 185 -14.44 -34.72 -12.31
N LYS A 186 -14.05 -35.14 -11.10
CA LYS A 186 -13.86 -34.24 -9.94
C LYS A 186 -12.71 -33.25 -10.15
N LEU A 187 -11.58 -33.69 -10.73
CA LEU A 187 -10.48 -32.78 -11.09
C LEU A 187 -10.93 -31.70 -12.08
N VAL A 188 -11.73 -32.07 -13.10
CA VAL A 188 -12.27 -31.10 -14.06
C VAL A 188 -13.21 -30.11 -13.38
N GLU A 189 -14.02 -30.55 -12.43
CA GLU A 189 -14.91 -29.67 -11.65
C GLU A 189 -14.14 -28.72 -10.74
N ILE A 190 -13.10 -29.20 -10.08
CA ILE A 190 -12.21 -28.40 -9.23
C ILE A 190 -11.42 -27.36 -10.04
N ILE A 191 -10.97 -27.68 -11.25
CA ILE A 191 -10.25 -26.74 -12.12
C ILE A 191 -11.18 -25.67 -12.71
N LYS A 192 -12.48 -25.99 -12.89
CA LYS A 192 -13.49 -25.04 -13.39
C LYS A 192 -14.00 -24.08 -12.32
N TYR A 193 -13.70 -24.34 -11.05
CA TYR A 193 -13.96 -23.42 -9.93
C TYR A 193 -13.12 -22.15 -10.08
#